data_AF-A0A3B9YIF1-F1
#
_entry.id   AF-A0A3B9YIF1-F1
#
_cell.length_a   1.000
_cell.length_b   1.000
_cell.length_c   1.000
_cell.angle_alpha   90.00
_cell.angle_beta   90.00
_cell.angle_gamma   90.00
#
_symmetry.space_group_name_H-M   'P 1'
#
loop_
_entity.id
_entity.type
_entity.pdbx_description
1 polymer ?
#
loop_
_entity_poly.entity_id
_entity_poly.type
_entity_poly.pdbx_seq_one_letter_code
_entity_poly.pdbx_strand_id
1 'polypeptide(L)'
;MGVRFPPGAGTSVDFERVLGTLLDGFESRGIRCALMGGFAMGALGVPRATLDVDFLVHQDDLPKLGELMMSLGYRKHYGSENVSQYEHPDDRWGAVDFIHAFREISLGMLQRARLLPAFSGKRTLRVLEPEDVIGLKVQALANNPKRLSRETADIEALLRAHRGKLDTARLEEYFQLFGLSPLLASLRERCDAD
;
A
#
# COMPACT_ATOMS: atom_id res chain seq x y z
N MET A 1 -9.88 4.54 -18.40
CA MET A 1 -10.86 4.94 -17.37
C MET A 1 -10.09 5.00 -16.05
N GLY A 2 -9.87 6.19 -15.48
CA GLY A 2 -9.00 6.36 -14.31
C GLY A 2 -9.70 5.99 -13.00
N VAL A 3 -8.93 5.52 -12.02
CA VAL A 3 -9.46 5.17 -10.69
C VAL A 3 -9.95 6.43 -9.98
N ARG A 4 -11.16 6.36 -9.40
CA ARG A 4 -11.74 7.40 -8.56
C ARG A 4 -11.71 6.93 -7.12
N PHE A 5 -10.97 7.64 -6.26
CA PHE A 5 -10.99 7.39 -4.83
C PHE A 5 -12.22 8.06 -4.21
N PRO A 6 -12.99 7.36 -3.36
CA PRO A 6 -14.05 8.00 -2.60
C PRO A 6 -13.45 9.06 -1.67
N PRO A 7 -14.14 10.19 -1.40
CA PRO A 7 -13.75 11.06 -0.29
C PRO A 7 -13.75 10.22 0.99
N GLY A 8 -12.72 10.37 1.82
CA GLY A 8 -12.66 9.69 3.12
C GLY A 8 -13.87 10.09 3.94
N ALA A 9 -14.68 9.12 4.37
CA ALA A 9 -15.86 9.40 5.18
C ALA A 9 -15.42 10.07 6.48
N GLY A 10 -15.73 11.37 6.64
CA GLY A 10 -15.41 12.14 7.84
C GLY A 10 -14.01 12.74 7.91
N THR A 11 -13.22 12.75 6.83
CA THR A 11 -11.89 13.41 6.81
C THR A 11 -11.88 14.69 5.96
N SER A 12 -11.16 15.70 6.44
CA SER A 12 -10.86 16.94 5.71
C SER A 12 -9.67 16.79 4.74
N VAL A 13 -9.09 15.60 4.63
CA VAL A 13 -7.86 15.33 3.86
C VAL A 13 -8.10 15.50 2.36
N ASP A 14 -7.28 16.33 1.72
CA ASP A 14 -7.26 16.52 0.27
C ASP A 14 -6.26 15.55 -0.38
N PHE A 15 -6.70 14.32 -0.62
CA PHE A 15 -5.82 13.27 -1.14
C PHE A 15 -5.27 13.54 -2.54
N GLU A 16 -5.98 14.26 -3.42
CA GLU A 16 -5.45 14.62 -4.74
C GLU A 16 -4.25 15.55 -4.59
N ARG A 17 -4.36 16.55 -3.71
CA ARG A 17 -3.25 17.46 -3.38
C ARG A 17 -2.10 16.75 -2.66
N VAL A 18 -2.40 15.94 -1.64
CA VAL A 18 -1.38 15.26 -0.82
C VAL A 18 -0.58 14.29 -1.68
N LEU A 19 -1.25 13.36 -2.38
CA LEU A 19 -0.57 12.43 -3.27
C LEU A 19 0.15 13.15 -4.40
N GLY A 20 -0.46 14.20 -4.98
CA GLY A 20 0.20 15.01 -6.00
C GLY A 20 1.54 15.56 -5.51
N THR A 21 1.53 16.23 -4.36
CA THR A 21 2.72 16.87 -3.78
C THR A 21 3.80 15.85 -3.42
N LEU A 22 3.42 14.73 -2.79
CA LEU A 22 4.36 13.68 -2.41
C LEU A 22 5.01 13.05 -3.64
N LEU A 23 4.22 12.69 -4.67
CA LEU A 23 4.73 12.07 -5.88
C LEU A 23 5.69 13.01 -6.65
N ASP A 24 5.35 14.30 -6.77
CA ASP A 24 6.24 15.30 -7.39
C ASP A 24 7.55 15.44 -6.58
N GLY A 25 7.45 15.39 -5.24
CA GLY A 25 8.59 15.39 -4.33
C GLY A 25 9.48 14.15 -4.47
N PHE A 26 8.88 12.97 -4.65
CA PHE A 26 9.61 11.71 -4.84
C PHE A 26 10.32 11.67 -6.18
N GLU A 27 9.64 12.05 -7.26
CA GLU A 27 10.19 12.06 -8.61
C GLU A 27 11.40 13.01 -8.72
N SER A 28 11.24 14.26 -8.24
CA SER A 28 12.31 15.26 -8.27
C SER A 28 13.58 14.88 -7.48
N ARG A 29 13.46 13.96 -6.51
CA ARG A 29 14.58 13.49 -5.67
C ARG A 29 15.06 12.08 -6.02
N GLY A 30 14.41 11.42 -6.98
CA GLY A 30 14.65 10.03 -7.34
C GLY A 30 14.39 9.05 -6.19
N ILE A 31 13.36 9.31 -5.37
CA ILE A 31 12.96 8.42 -4.27
C ILE A 31 12.18 7.24 -4.84
N ARG A 32 12.67 6.03 -4.62
CA ARG A 32 12.05 4.79 -5.10
C ARG A 32 10.98 4.34 -4.11
N CYS A 33 9.72 4.61 -4.44
CA CYS A 33 8.57 4.19 -3.64
C CYS A 33 7.42 3.67 -4.50
N ALA A 34 6.51 2.94 -3.86
CA ALA A 34 5.25 2.50 -4.46
C ALA A 34 4.12 2.55 -3.42
N LEU A 35 2.92 2.92 -3.84
CA LEU A 35 1.73 2.90 -3.00
C LEU A 35 1.36 1.48 -2.61
N MET A 36 1.00 1.33 -1.35
CA MET A 36 0.40 0.13 -0.77
C MET A 36 -0.90 0.50 -0.04
N GLY A 37 -1.38 -0.36 0.87
CA GLY A 37 -2.50 -0.03 1.75
C GLY A 37 -3.80 0.30 1.01
N GLY A 38 -4.63 1.16 1.58
CA GLY A 38 -5.97 1.46 1.06
C GLY A 38 -5.97 2.11 -0.33
N PHE A 39 -4.98 2.95 -0.62
CA PHE A 39 -4.84 3.56 -1.95
C PHE A 39 -4.47 2.55 -3.02
N ALA A 40 -3.60 1.59 -2.70
CA ALA A 40 -3.33 0.49 -3.62
C ALA A 40 -4.58 -0.34 -3.87
N MET A 41 -5.34 -0.71 -2.82
CA MET A 41 -6.61 -1.44 -2.98
C MET A 41 -7.55 -0.72 -3.97
N GLY A 42 -7.77 0.58 -3.79
CA GLY A 42 -8.61 1.38 -4.68
C GLY A 42 -8.07 1.42 -6.12
N ALA A 43 -6.76 1.61 -6.28
CA ALA A 43 -6.10 1.60 -7.60
C ALA A 43 -6.21 0.24 -8.31
N LEU A 44 -6.29 -0.84 -7.55
CA LEU A 44 -6.47 -2.21 -8.01
C LEU A 44 -7.95 -2.58 -8.26
N GLY A 45 -8.88 -1.64 -8.06
CA GLY A 45 -10.31 -1.86 -8.32
C GLY A 45 -11.10 -2.40 -7.13
N VAL A 46 -10.52 -2.37 -5.92
CA VAL A 46 -11.18 -2.76 -4.68
C VAL A 46 -11.38 -1.50 -3.80
N PRO A 47 -12.57 -0.89 -3.79
CA PRO A 47 -12.83 0.29 -2.98
C PRO A 47 -12.60 0.02 -1.50
N ARG A 48 -11.75 0.83 -0.86
CA ARG A 48 -11.39 0.71 0.56
C ARG A 48 -11.28 2.11 1.16
N ALA A 49 -12.11 2.43 2.15
CA ALA A 49 -12.00 3.70 2.86
C ALA A 49 -10.69 3.76 3.65
N THR A 50 -9.85 4.77 3.43
CA THR A 50 -8.61 4.96 4.17
C THR A 50 -8.47 6.39 4.66
N LEU A 51 -7.85 6.56 5.82
CA LEU A 51 -7.56 7.85 6.42
C LEU A 51 -6.10 8.26 6.16
N ASP A 52 -5.26 7.28 5.81
CA ASP A 52 -3.82 7.42 5.74
C ASP A 52 -3.32 7.03 4.34
N VAL A 53 -2.12 7.52 3.98
CA VAL A 53 -1.41 7.15 2.76
C VAL A 53 -0.23 6.25 3.11
N ASP A 54 -0.19 5.05 2.54
CA ASP A 54 0.85 4.06 2.81
C ASP A 54 1.77 3.88 1.59
N PHE A 55 3.09 3.92 1.83
CA PHE A 55 4.10 3.62 0.81
C PHE A 55 5.05 2.52 1.26
N LEU A 56 5.53 1.74 0.30
CA LEU A 56 6.79 1.01 0.40
C LEU A 56 7.89 1.90 -0.18
N VAL A 57 9.03 2.06 0.51
CA VAL A 57 10.15 2.92 0.08
C VAL A 57 11.49 2.21 0.21
N HIS A 58 12.40 2.40 -0.74
CA HIS A 58 13.75 1.83 -0.66
C HIS A 58 14.56 2.43 0.50
N GLN A 59 15.23 1.61 1.31
CA GLN A 59 15.89 2.12 2.53
C GLN A 59 16.94 3.21 2.25
N ASP A 60 17.71 3.07 1.17
CA ASP A 60 18.77 4.03 0.83
C ASP A 60 18.23 5.43 0.52
N ASP A 61 16.93 5.56 0.24
CA ASP A 61 16.29 6.83 -0.06
C ASP A 61 15.66 7.48 1.20
N LEU A 62 15.74 6.83 2.38
CA LEU A 62 15.19 7.35 3.64
C LEU A 62 15.74 8.72 4.05
N PRO A 63 17.04 9.06 3.87
CA PRO A 63 17.52 10.40 4.15
C PRO A 63 16.80 11.47 3.31
N LYS A 64 16.70 11.24 1.99
CA LYS A 64 16.01 12.15 1.05
C LYS A 64 14.51 12.24 1.35
N LEU A 65 13.90 11.12 1.73
CA LEU A 65 12.50 11.07 2.14
C LEU A 65 12.29 11.93 3.40
N GLY A 66 13.13 11.77 4.42
CA GLY A 66 13.03 12.54 5.64
C GLY A 66 13.11 14.05 5.38
N GLU A 67 14.07 14.49 4.57
CA GLU A 67 14.20 15.89 4.15
C GLU A 67 12.96 16.40 3.43
N LEU A 68 12.42 15.61 2.49
CA LEU A 68 11.18 15.95 1.79
C LEU A 68 10.01 16.11 2.77
N MET A 69 9.76 15.10 3.61
CA MET A 69 8.63 15.12 4.55
C MET A 69 8.70 16.33 5.48
N MET A 70 9.87 16.63 6.04
CA MET A 70 10.08 17.82 6.88
C MET A 70 9.85 19.12 6.10
N SER A 71 10.33 19.21 4.86
CA SER A 71 10.12 20.39 4.00
C SER A 71 8.65 20.64 3.66
N LEU A 72 7.83 19.59 3.67
CA LEU A 72 6.38 19.64 3.47
C LEU A 72 5.60 19.92 4.76
N GLY A 73 6.28 20.09 5.90
CA GLY A 73 5.66 20.39 7.19
C GLY A 73 5.23 19.16 8.01
N TYR A 74 5.51 17.95 7.53
CA TYR A 74 5.26 16.73 8.30
C TYR A 74 6.25 16.59 9.45
N ARG A 75 5.77 16.01 10.56
CA ARG A 75 6.58 15.60 11.69
C ARG A 75 6.65 14.09 11.75
N LYS A 76 7.84 13.54 11.97
CA LYS A 76 8.00 12.10 12.20
C LYS A 76 7.46 11.77 13.59
N HIS A 77 6.33 11.08 13.63
CA HIS A 77 5.70 10.61 14.87
C HIS A 77 6.43 9.37 15.42
N TYR A 78 6.78 8.44 14.54
CA TYR A 78 7.44 7.19 14.88
C TYR A 78 8.45 6.79 13.80
N GLY A 79 9.50 6.08 14.23
CA GLY A 79 10.51 5.54 13.32
C GLY A 79 11.24 4.34 13.93
N SER A 80 11.45 3.33 13.10
CA SER A 80 12.28 2.16 13.38
C SER A 80 13.07 1.77 12.13
N GLU A 81 13.83 0.67 12.20
CA GLU A 81 14.46 0.08 11.02
C GLU A 81 13.44 -0.28 9.92
N ASN A 82 12.22 -0.69 10.30
CA ASN A 82 11.24 -1.24 9.36
C ASN A 82 10.19 -0.24 8.86
N VAL A 83 9.95 0.85 9.59
CA VAL A 83 8.85 1.78 9.30
C VAL A 83 9.17 3.19 9.77
N SER A 84 8.63 4.18 9.06
CA SER A 84 8.53 5.57 9.53
C SER A 84 7.13 6.11 9.31
N GLN A 85 6.60 6.79 10.32
CA GLN A 85 5.24 7.33 10.33
C GLN A 85 5.30 8.84 10.51
N TYR A 86 4.57 9.55 9.65
CA TYR A 86 4.58 11.01 9.61
C TYR A 86 3.17 11.56 9.76
N GLU A 87 3.05 12.59 10.57
CA GLU A 87 1.79 13.31 10.80
C GLU A 87 1.97 14.79 10.47
N HIS A 88 0.97 15.38 9.85
CA HIS A 88 0.95 16.82 9.57
C HIS A 88 0.01 17.54 10.56
N PRO A 89 0.38 18.71 11.11
CA PRO A 89 -0.47 19.45 12.06
C PRO A 89 -1.75 20.04 11.45
N ASP A 90 -1.80 20.18 10.12
CA ASP A 90 -3.02 20.54 9.37
C ASP A 90 -3.69 19.27 8.86
N ASP A 91 -4.89 19.00 9.36
CA ASP A 91 -5.69 17.80 9.08
C ASP A 91 -5.97 17.58 7.59
N ARG A 92 -5.86 18.62 6.75
CA ARG A 92 -6.02 18.48 5.29
C ARG A 92 -4.91 17.65 4.63
N TRP A 93 -3.80 17.41 5.33
CA TRP A 93 -2.67 16.61 4.85
C TRP A 93 -2.67 15.17 5.36
N GLY A 94 -3.33 14.89 6.49
CA GLY A 94 -3.42 13.56 7.07
C GLY A 94 -2.08 12.95 7.51
N ALA A 95 -2.09 11.62 7.68
CA ALA A 95 -0.91 10.83 8.03
C ALA A 95 -0.34 10.07 6.81
N VAL A 96 0.98 9.88 6.81
CA VAL A 96 1.70 9.15 5.77
C VAL A 96 2.67 8.16 6.41
N ASP A 97 2.49 6.88 6.08
CA ASP A 97 3.27 5.77 6.61
C ASP A 97 4.16 5.17 5.52
N PHE A 98 5.40 4.83 5.89
CA PHE A 98 6.39 4.26 4.99
C PHE A 98 6.94 2.95 5.57
N ILE A 99 6.73 1.84 4.87
CA ILE A 99 7.46 0.60 5.12
C ILE A 99 8.80 0.66 4.38
N HIS A 100 9.88 0.27 5.05
CA HIS A 100 11.22 0.31 4.49
C HIS A 100 11.54 -1.00 3.76
N ALA A 101 11.84 -0.92 2.46
CA ALA A 101 12.28 -2.02 1.63
C ALA A 101 13.80 -2.15 1.66
N PHE A 102 14.27 -3.22 2.28
CA PHE A 102 15.69 -3.59 2.36
C PHE A 102 15.94 -5.10 2.27
N ARG A 103 14.88 -5.90 2.21
CA ARG A 103 14.94 -7.36 2.05
C ARG A 103 14.63 -7.70 0.61
N GLU A 104 15.18 -8.80 0.12
CA GLU A 104 14.99 -9.25 -1.28
C GLU A 104 13.52 -9.24 -1.72
N ILE A 105 12.62 -9.77 -0.88
CA ILE A 105 11.18 -9.79 -1.16
C ILE A 105 10.61 -8.37 -1.33
N SER A 106 10.88 -7.45 -0.40
CA SER A 106 10.33 -6.08 -0.45
C SER A 106 10.99 -5.23 -1.53
N LEU A 107 12.27 -5.47 -1.83
CA LEU A 107 12.94 -4.87 -2.99
C LEU A 107 12.32 -5.37 -4.30
N GLY A 108 11.98 -6.66 -4.39
CA GLY A 108 11.26 -7.25 -5.51
C GLY A 108 9.87 -6.63 -5.70
N MET A 109 9.14 -6.35 -4.62
CA MET A 109 7.85 -5.65 -4.68
C MET A 109 7.98 -4.26 -5.33
N LEU A 110 9.03 -3.50 -4.97
CA LEU A 110 9.29 -2.19 -5.60
C LEU A 110 9.62 -2.33 -7.09
N GLN A 111 10.38 -3.35 -7.48
CA GLN A 111 10.75 -3.58 -8.88
C GLN A 111 9.54 -3.92 -9.75
N ARG A 112 8.60 -4.72 -9.24
CA ARG A 112 7.37 -5.11 -9.95
C ARG A 112 6.27 -4.06 -9.92
N ALA A 113 6.35 -3.08 -9.00
CA ALA A 113 5.33 -2.05 -8.87
C ALA A 113 5.01 -1.37 -10.20
N ARG A 114 3.72 -1.27 -10.51
CA ARG A 114 3.20 -0.86 -11.82
C ARG A 114 2.63 0.55 -11.80
N LEU A 115 2.68 1.21 -12.95
CA LEU A 115 2.09 2.53 -13.16
C LEU A 115 0.61 2.40 -13.53
N LEU A 116 -0.27 3.01 -12.72
CA LEU A 116 -1.72 3.01 -12.92
C LEU A 116 -2.28 4.44 -13.01
N PRO A 117 -3.22 4.72 -13.92
CA PRO A 117 -3.86 6.04 -13.99
C PRO A 117 -4.82 6.26 -12.82
N ALA A 118 -4.76 7.44 -12.22
CA ALA A 118 -5.61 7.85 -11.11
C ALA A 118 -6.18 9.26 -11.32
N PHE A 119 -7.13 9.65 -10.47
CA PHE A 119 -7.77 10.97 -10.49
C PHE A 119 -8.32 11.31 -11.87
N SER A 120 -9.10 10.38 -12.45
CA SER A 120 -9.62 10.50 -13.83
C SER A 120 -8.54 10.66 -14.90
N GLY A 121 -7.34 10.14 -14.67
CA GLY A 121 -6.21 10.18 -15.61
C GLY A 121 -5.32 11.42 -15.46
N LYS A 122 -5.58 12.30 -14.49
CA LYS A 122 -4.73 13.47 -14.23
C LYS A 122 -3.34 13.11 -13.70
N ARG A 123 -3.19 11.93 -13.09
CA ARG A 123 -1.95 11.48 -12.47
C ARG A 123 -1.72 10.00 -12.74
N THR A 124 -0.45 9.61 -12.64
CA THR A 124 -0.03 8.21 -12.65
C THR A 124 0.51 7.84 -11.28
N LEU A 125 0.03 6.74 -10.72
CA LEU A 125 0.46 6.22 -9.43
C LEU A 125 1.34 4.99 -9.67
N ARG A 126 2.49 4.91 -9.00
CA ARG A 126 3.24 3.66 -8.89
C ARG A 126 2.65 2.85 -7.73
N VAL A 127 2.05 1.70 -8.02
CA VAL A 127 1.28 0.89 -7.07
C VAL A 127 1.84 -0.52 -7.05
N LEU A 128 1.93 -1.12 -5.87
CA LEU A 128 2.28 -2.53 -5.74
C LEU A 128 1.29 -3.43 -6.50
N GLU A 129 1.78 -4.56 -7.00
CA GLU A 129 0.94 -5.56 -7.64
C GLU A 129 -0.03 -6.20 -6.62
N PRO A 130 -1.19 -6.71 -7.06
CA PRO A 130 -2.19 -7.23 -6.13
C PRO A 130 -1.66 -8.36 -5.23
N GLU A 131 -0.78 -9.21 -5.73
CA GLU A 131 -0.12 -10.27 -4.96
C GLU A 131 0.82 -9.70 -3.90
N ASP A 132 1.57 -8.65 -4.22
CA ASP A 132 2.47 -7.99 -3.28
C ASP A 132 1.66 -7.27 -2.18
N VAL A 133 0.51 -6.66 -2.54
CA VAL A 133 -0.44 -6.12 -1.55
C VAL A 133 -0.97 -7.24 -0.67
N ILE A 134 -1.38 -8.39 -1.22
CA ILE A 134 -1.80 -9.56 -0.43
C ILE A 134 -0.66 -10.02 0.50
N GLY A 135 0.58 -10.10 0.03
CA GLY A 135 1.74 -10.47 0.85
C GLY A 135 1.90 -9.57 2.08
N LEU A 136 1.72 -8.26 1.91
CA LEU A 136 1.75 -7.31 3.04
C LEU A 136 0.57 -7.49 4.00
N LYS A 137 -0.61 -7.88 3.50
CA LYS A 137 -1.77 -8.23 4.34
C LYS A 137 -1.51 -9.50 5.16
N VAL A 138 -0.91 -10.52 4.55
CA VAL A 138 -0.49 -11.76 5.22
C VAL A 138 0.54 -11.47 6.31
N GLN A 139 1.55 -10.64 6.02
CA GLN A 139 2.51 -10.20 7.03
C GLN A 139 1.83 -9.44 8.18
N ALA A 140 0.90 -8.52 7.88
CA ALA A 140 0.17 -7.77 8.89
C ALA A 140 -0.67 -8.69 9.80
N LEU A 141 -1.25 -9.75 9.23
CA LEU A 141 -1.97 -10.78 9.97
C LEU A 141 -1.04 -11.58 10.89
N ALA A 142 0.10 -12.04 10.37
CA ALA A 142 1.10 -12.78 11.14
C ALA A 142 1.64 -11.95 12.33
N ASN A 143 1.86 -10.65 12.11
CA ASN A 143 2.33 -9.74 13.15
C ASN A 143 1.25 -9.40 14.19
N ASN A 144 -0.03 -9.38 13.79
CA ASN A 144 -1.13 -9.04 14.69
C ASN A 144 -2.41 -9.82 14.33
N PRO A 145 -2.66 -10.95 14.99
CA PRO A 145 -3.84 -11.78 14.76
C PRO A 145 -5.19 -11.05 14.95
N LYS A 146 -5.23 -9.95 15.70
CA LYS A 146 -6.46 -9.15 15.86
C LYS A 146 -6.91 -8.50 14.55
N ARG A 147 -6.02 -8.42 13.55
CA ARG A 147 -6.35 -7.89 12.22
C ARG A 147 -7.02 -8.93 11.31
N LEU A 148 -7.18 -10.19 11.74
CA LEU A 148 -7.70 -11.31 10.94
C LEU A 148 -8.88 -10.92 10.06
N SER A 149 -10.00 -10.52 10.66
CA SER A 149 -11.23 -10.22 9.92
C SER A 149 -11.04 -9.17 8.82
N ARG A 150 -10.27 -8.11 9.10
CA ARG A 150 -10.02 -7.03 8.14
C ARG A 150 -9.08 -7.47 7.03
N GLU A 151 -7.94 -8.09 7.38
CA GLU A 151 -6.97 -8.50 6.36
C GLU A 151 -7.54 -9.63 5.48
N THR A 152 -8.33 -10.56 6.03
CA THR A 152 -8.99 -11.58 5.21
C THR A 152 -10.01 -10.97 4.26
N ALA A 153 -10.79 -9.98 4.68
CA ALA A 153 -11.74 -9.30 3.80
C ALA A 153 -11.03 -8.58 2.64
N ASP A 154 -9.92 -7.87 2.93
CA ASP A 154 -9.10 -7.21 1.91
C ASP A 154 -8.50 -8.24 0.93
N ILE A 155 -7.93 -9.34 1.45
CA ILE A 155 -7.34 -10.40 0.61
C ILE A 155 -8.41 -11.04 -0.29
N GLU A 156 -9.56 -11.41 0.25
CA GLU A 156 -10.64 -12.00 -0.54
C GLU A 156 -11.14 -11.06 -1.64
N ALA A 157 -11.26 -9.77 -1.34
CA ALA A 157 -11.69 -8.79 -2.33
C ALA A 157 -10.68 -8.67 -3.49
N LEU A 158 -9.38 -8.71 -3.21
CA LEU A 158 -8.34 -8.76 -4.25
C LEU A 158 -8.36 -10.07 -5.03
N LEU A 159 -8.52 -11.22 -4.35
CA LEU A 159 -8.64 -12.53 -5.00
C LEU A 159 -9.81 -12.56 -5.98
N ARG A 160 -10.97 -12.02 -5.60
CA ARG A 160 -12.15 -11.92 -6.47
C ARG A 160 -11.93 -10.94 -7.63
N ALA A 161 -11.43 -9.73 -7.34
CA ALA A 161 -11.21 -8.69 -8.36
C ALA A 161 -10.20 -9.09 -9.45
N HIS A 162 -9.24 -9.94 -9.09
CA HIS A 162 -8.16 -10.40 -9.97
C HIS A 162 -8.23 -11.91 -10.26
N ARG A 163 -9.42 -12.54 -10.13
CA ARG A 163 -9.60 -13.98 -10.37
C ARG A 163 -9.01 -14.39 -11.73
N GLY A 164 -8.18 -15.45 -11.72
CA GLY A 164 -7.53 -15.99 -12.91
C GLY A 164 -6.37 -15.14 -13.47
N LYS A 165 -5.99 -14.04 -12.82
CA LYS A 165 -4.90 -13.16 -13.25
C LYS A 165 -3.72 -13.09 -12.27
N LEU A 166 -3.90 -13.60 -11.05
CA LEU A 166 -2.87 -13.57 -10.01
C LEU A 166 -1.84 -14.68 -10.21
N ASP A 167 -0.58 -14.36 -9.94
CA ASP A 167 0.50 -15.31 -9.82
C ASP A 167 0.29 -16.18 -8.57
N THR A 168 -0.12 -17.43 -8.81
CA THR A 168 -0.44 -18.37 -7.73
C THR A 168 0.81 -18.77 -6.95
N ALA A 169 1.96 -18.91 -7.61
CA ALA A 169 3.20 -19.33 -6.96
C ALA A 169 3.68 -18.26 -5.97
N ARG A 170 3.57 -16.98 -6.35
CA ARG A 170 3.91 -15.86 -5.46
C ARG A 170 2.98 -15.76 -4.25
N LEU A 171 1.68 -16.02 -4.43
CA LEU A 171 0.76 -16.09 -3.30
C LEU A 171 1.14 -17.23 -2.35
N GLU A 172 1.41 -18.43 -2.89
CA GLU A 172 1.83 -19.58 -2.10
C GLU A 172 3.10 -19.30 -1.31
N GLU A 173 4.11 -18.66 -1.93
CA GLU A 173 5.34 -18.22 -1.27
C GLU A 173 5.04 -17.28 -0.09
N TYR A 174 4.22 -16.24 -0.28
CA TYR A 174 3.89 -15.30 0.80
C TYR A 174 3.15 -15.96 1.96
N PHE A 175 2.18 -16.82 1.70
CA PHE A 175 1.48 -17.52 2.77
C PHE A 175 2.38 -18.53 3.48
N GLN A 176 3.25 -19.23 2.74
CA GLN A 176 4.20 -20.18 3.31
C GLN A 176 5.21 -19.50 4.24
N LEU A 177 5.74 -18.33 3.86
CA LEU A 177 6.70 -17.57 4.68
C LEU A 177 6.20 -17.27 6.11
N PHE A 178 4.89 -17.18 6.29
CA PHE A 178 4.25 -16.91 7.59
C PHE A 178 3.50 -18.12 8.17
N GLY A 179 3.61 -19.31 7.57
CA GLY A 179 2.91 -20.51 8.03
C GLY A 179 1.39 -20.45 7.87
N LEU A 180 0.89 -19.64 6.94
CA LEU A 180 -0.53 -19.39 6.71
C LEU A 180 -1.08 -20.11 5.47
N SER A 181 -0.36 -21.07 4.88
CA SER A 181 -0.82 -21.85 3.72
C SER A 181 -2.24 -22.44 3.87
N PRO A 182 -2.68 -22.96 5.04
CA PRO A 182 -4.06 -23.42 5.21
C PRO A 182 -5.10 -22.31 5.01
N LEU A 183 -4.78 -21.06 5.41
CA LEU A 183 -5.66 -19.92 5.23
C LEU A 183 -5.83 -19.58 3.74
N LEU A 184 -4.76 -19.68 2.94
CA LEU A 184 -4.85 -19.46 1.49
C LEU A 184 -5.83 -20.46 0.84
N ALA A 185 -5.76 -21.74 1.21
CA ALA A 185 -6.69 -22.75 0.70
C ALA A 185 -8.15 -22.39 1.04
N SER A 186 -8.43 -22.07 2.31
CA SER A 186 -9.77 -21.68 2.73
C SER A 186 -10.27 -20.39 2.08
N LEU A 187 -9.38 -19.42 1.82
CA LEU A 187 -9.73 -18.18 1.12
C LEU A 187 -10.12 -18.44 -0.34
N ARG A 188 -9.38 -19.32 -1.04
CA ARG A 188 -9.67 -19.70 -2.43
C ARG A 188 -10.99 -20.43 -2.55
N GLU A 189 -11.26 -21.40 -1.68
CA GLU A 189 -12.54 -22.12 -1.64
C GLU A 189 -13.74 -21.18 -1.46
N ARG A 190 -13.64 -20.22 -0.53
CA ARG A 190 -14.69 -19.20 -0.33
C ARG A 190 -14.87 -18.31 -1.54
N CYS A 191 -13.79 -17.97 -2.23
CA CYS A 191 -13.87 -17.15 -3.42
C CYS A 191 -14.43 -17.93 -4.62
N ASP A 192 -14.24 -19.25 -4.71
CA ASP A 192 -14.73 -20.08 -5.82
C ASP A 192 -16.20 -20.51 -5.67
N ALA A 193 -16.74 -20.47 -4.46
CA ALA A 193 -18.14 -20.81 -4.15
C ALA A 193 -19.16 -19.70 -4.51
N ASP A 194 -18.67 -18.50 -4.87
CA ASP A 194 -19.44 -17.35 -5.37
C ASP A 194 -19.33 -17.21 -6.90
#